data_AF-A0A7S0F061-F1
#
_entry.id   AF-A0A7S0F061-F1
#
_cell.length_a   1.000
_cell.length_b   1.000
_cell.length_c   1.000
_cell.angle_alpha   90.00
_cell.angle_beta   90.00
_cell.angle_gamma   90.00
#
_symmetry.space_group_name_H-M   'P 1'
#
loop_
_entity.id
_entity.type
_entity.pdbx_description
1 polymer ?
#
loop_
_entity_poly.entity_id
_entity_poly.type
_entity_poly.pdbx_seq_one_letter_code
_entity_poly.pdbx_strand_id
1 'polypeptide(L)'
;SLIIITMLRRAATHRVGSVLRVAGQRRSSQLAQAPAPEMAAFAMQSNTRAVRNNWSREEVAAIYSMPFTELLFRAASVHRAHWDPLEVQRCTLLSIKTGGCTEDCKYCAQSTRHKTKVK
;
A
#
# COMPACT_ATOMS: atom_id res chain seq x y z
N SER A 1 -38.51 24.77 -13.15
CA SER A 1 -38.48 26.22 -13.45
C SER A 1 -37.34 26.93 -12.71
N LEU A 2 -36.21 27.08 -13.41
CA LEU A 2 -35.38 28.30 -13.55
C LEU A 2 -34.77 29.08 -12.35
N ILE A 3 -34.78 28.58 -11.11
CA ILE A 3 -34.13 29.34 -10.00
C ILE A 3 -32.71 28.87 -9.64
N ILE A 4 -32.28 27.66 -10.03
CA ILE A 4 -30.95 27.11 -9.65
C ILE A 4 -29.84 27.39 -10.69
N ILE A 5 -30.17 27.85 -11.90
CA ILE A 5 -29.19 28.08 -12.99
C ILE A 5 -28.49 29.46 -12.90
N THR A 6 -28.94 30.37 -12.01
CA THR A 6 -28.47 31.77 -11.99
C THR A 6 -27.23 32.03 -11.13
N MET A 7 -26.77 31.06 -10.32
CA MET A 7 -25.60 31.22 -9.43
C MET A 7 -24.24 30.97 -10.13
N LEU A 8 -24.22 30.52 -11.38
CA LEU A 8 -22.98 30.19 -12.13
C LEU A 8 -22.49 31.27 -13.11
N ARG A 9 -22.99 32.52 -13.04
CA ARG A 9 -22.62 33.58 -14.01
C ARG A 9 -22.10 34.91 -13.43
N ARG A 10 -21.61 34.94 -12.19
CA ARG A 10 -21.19 36.22 -11.56
C ARG A 10 -19.78 36.31 -10.96
N ALA A 11 -18.81 35.59 -11.53
CA ALA A 11 -17.39 35.80 -11.17
C ALA A 11 -16.44 35.64 -12.37
N ALA A 12 -16.83 36.16 -13.53
CA ALA A 12 -15.97 36.28 -14.71
C ALA A 12 -15.77 37.75 -15.07
N THR A 13 -15.03 38.50 -14.25
CA THR A 13 -14.39 39.76 -14.64
C THR A 13 -13.29 40.07 -13.63
N HIS A 14 -12.03 39.85 -13.99
CA HIS A 14 -10.94 40.82 -13.88
C HIS A 14 -9.68 40.22 -14.51
N ARG A 15 -9.38 40.73 -15.71
CA ARG A 15 -8.20 40.44 -16.52
C ARG A 15 -7.33 41.69 -16.47
N VAL A 16 -6.23 41.68 -15.71
CA VAL A 16 -5.10 42.61 -15.89
C VAL A 16 -3.83 41.91 -15.39
N GLY A 17 -2.76 41.94 -16.19
CA GLY A 17 -1.43 41.59 -15.68
C GLY A 17 -0.61 40.71 -16.62
N SER A 18 -0.06 41.31 -17.66
CA SER A 18 1.00 40.77 -18.50
C SER A 18 2.26 40.51 -17.67
N VAL A 19 2.77 39.28 -17.70
CA VAL A 19 4.16 38.99 -17.31
C VAL A 19 4.85 38.31 -18.49
N LEU A 20 5.56 39.14 -19.22
CA LEU A 20 6.76 38.94 -20.03
C LEU A 20 7.18 37.48 -20.30
N ARG A 21 7.08 37.07 -21.58
CA ARG A 21 7.85 35.95 -22.13
C ARG A 21 9.33 36.33 -22.17
N VAL A 22 10.17 35.66 -21.39
CA VAL A 22 11.62 35.62 -21.63
C VAL A 22 11.92 34.38 -22.46
N ALA A 23 12.29 34.61 -23.72
CA ALA A 23 12.89 33.60 -24.57
C ALA A 23 14.39 33.47 -24.24
N GLY A 24 14.85 32.24 -24.07
CA GLY A 24 16.26 31.88 -24.28
C GLY A 24 17.04 31.48 -23.04
N GLN A 25 17.17 30.16 -22.81
CA GLN A 25 18.49 29.56 -22.63
C GLN A 25 18.38 28.04 -22.88
N ARG A 26 19.00 27.57 -23.98
CA ARG A 26 19.39 26.17 -24.12
C ARG A 26 20.48 25.91 -23.07
N ARG A 27 20.27 24.97 -22.15
CA ARG A 27 21.35 24.29 -21.44
C ARG A 27 21.15 22.79 -21.55
N SER A 28 21.98 22.23 -22.43
CA SER A 28 22.61 20.92 -22.42
C SER A 28 22.09 19.92 -21.37
N SER A 29 21.38 18.90 -21.89
CA SER A 29 21.72 17.49 -21.76
C SER A 29 22.54 17.09 -20.53
N GLN A 30 21.86 16.78 -19.43
CA GLN A 30 22.22 15.72 -18.49
C GLN A 30 21.03 15.52 -17.54
N LEU A 31 19.92 15.00 -18.09
CA LEU A 31 18.96 14.29 -17.24
C LEU A 31 19.62 12.96 -16.85
N ALA A 32 19.70 12.78 -15.55
CA ALA A 32 20.17 11.61 -14.83
C ALA A 32 19.95 10.29 -15.59
N GLN A 33 21.00 9.48 -15.68
CA GLN A 33 20.88 8.11 -16.16
C GLN A 33 19.77 7.39 -15.38
N ALA A 34 18.82 6.83 -16.13
CA ALA A 34 17.84 5.90 -15.59
C ALA A 34 18.58 4.71 -14.94
N PRO A 35 18.09 4.19 -13.80
CA PRO A 35 18.70 3.04 -13.15
C PRO A 35 18.74 1.84 -14.09
N ALA A 36 19.77 1.01 -13.91
CA ALA A 36 20.09 -0.17 -14.72
C ALA A 36 18.86 -1.05 -15.06
N PRO A 37 18.81 -1.67 -16.25
CA PRO A 37 17.64 -2.37 -16.78
C PRO A 37 17.20 -3.60 -15.96
N GLU A 38 17.99 -4.06 -14.99
CA GLU A 38 17.62 -5.22 -14.16
C GLU A 38 16.58 -4.90 -13.07
N MET A 39 16.52 -3.66 -12.56
CA MET A 39 15.59 -3.29 -11.48
C MET A 39 14.22 -2.83 -12.01
N ALA A 40 14.14 -2.37 -13.26
CA ALA A 40 12.89 -1.95 -13.89
C ALA A 40 12.00 -3.13 -14.31
N ALA A 41 12.59 -4.32 -14.51
CA ALA A 41 11.86 -5.50 -15.00
C ALA A 41 10.84 -6.05 -13.98
N PHE A 42 11.04 -5.86 -12.68
CA PHE A 42 10.14 -6.41 -11.66
C PHE A 42 8.80 -5.67 -11.57
N ALA A 43 8.78 -4.36 -11.86
CA ALA A 43 7.60 -3.51 -11.68
C ALA A 43 6.46 -3.80 -12.67
N MET A 44 6.75 -4.52 -13.77
CA MET A 44 5.77 -4.85 -14.82
C MET A 44 5.42 -6.35 -14.89
N GLN A 45 5.66 -7.11 -13.82
CA GLN A 45 5.39 -8.56 -13.79
C GLN A 45 4.10 -8.93 -13.03
N SER A 46 3.47 -7.98 -12.34
CA SER A 46 2.48 -8.27 -11.29
C SER A 46 1.01 -8.23 -11.73
N ASN A 47 0.67 -7.78 -12.94
CA ASN A 47 -0.73 -7.54 -13.29
C ASN A 47 -1.42 -8.66 -14.11
N THR A 48 -0.77 -9.82 -14.33
CA THR A 48 -1.35 -10.89 -15.17
C THR A 48 -0.88 -12.31 -14.83
N ARG A 49 -0.10 -12.51 -13.77
CA ARG A 49 0.26 -13.88 -13.37
C ARG A 49 -0.85 -14.42 -12.45
N ALA A 50 -1.50 -15.51 -12.88
CA ALA A 50 -2.48 -16.21 -12.05
C ALA A 50 -1.90 -16.49 -10.65
N VAL A 51 -2.74 -16.31 -9.62
CA VAL A 51 -2.33 -16.52 -8.22
C VAL A 51 -1.84 -17.96 -8.06
N ARG A 52 -0.58 -18.11 -7.63
CA ARG A 52 0.05 -19.41 -7.45
C ARG A 52 -0.26 -19.98 -6.07
N ASN A 53 -0.59 -21.27 -6.00
CA ASN A 53 -0.95 -22.00 -4.77
C ASN A 53 -0.04 -23.22 -4.46
N ASN A 54 1.02 -23.47 -5.24
CA ASN A 54 1.87 -24.67 -5.12
C ASN A 54 3.28 -24.38 -4.56
N TRP A 55 3.37 -23.69 -3.43
CA TRP A 55 4.65 -23.30 -2.81
C TRP A 55 5.40 -24.47 -2.17
N SER A 56 6.68 -24.62 -2.49
CA SER A 56 7.60 -25.53 -1.79
C SER A 56 8.15 -24.90 -0.51
N ARG A 57 8.68 -25.73 0.40
CA ARG A 57 9.29 -25.25 1.65
C ARG A 57 10.53 -24.42 1.39
N GLU A 58 11.32 -24.81 0.39
CA GLU A 58 12.56 -24.16 -0.01
C GLU A 58 12.29 -22.76 -0.58
N GLU A 59 11.24 -22.62 -1.39
CA GLU A 59 10.83 -21.32 -1.94
C GLU A 59 10.37 -20.35 -0.83
N VAL A 60 9.60 -20.84 0.15
CA VAL A 60 9.17 -20.04 1.30
C VAL A 60 10.37 -19.67 2.18
N ALA A 61 11.29 -20.61 2.40
CA ALA A 61 12.51 -20.36 3.16
C ALA A 61 13.36 -19.26 2.50
N ALA A 62 13.49 -19.26 1.18
CA ALA A 62 14.21 -18.23 0.44
C ALA A 62 13.60 -16.82 0.62
N ILE A 63 12.26 -16.72 0.67
CA ILE A 63 11.58 -15.45 0.97
C ILE A 63 11.85 -15.02 2.42
N TYR A 64 11.76 -15.95 3.36
CA TYR A 64 12.01 -15.68 4.78
C TYR A 64 13.45 -15.22 5.05
N SER A 65 14.44 -15.79 4.34
CA SER A 65 15.85 -15.44 4.48
C SER A 65 16.27 -14.18 3.71
N MET A 66 15.35 -13.54 2.99
CA MET A 66 15.65 -12.34 2.20
C MET A 66 16.05 -11.17 3.10
N PRO A 67 16.96 -10.27 2.66
CA PRO A 67 17.24 -9.04 3.38
C PRO A 67 15.93 -8.28 3.67
N PHE A 68 15.75 -7.86 4.92
CA PHE A 68 14.47 -7.32 5.40
C PHE A 68 13.96 -6.14 4.57
N THR A 69 14.84 -5.22 4.17
CA THR A 69 14.49 -4.05 3.37
C THR A 69 14.02 -4.42 1.96
N GLU A 70 14.64 -5.42 1.34
CA GLU A 70 14.24 -5.96 0.05
C GLU A 70 12.88 -6.67 0.14
N LEU A 71 12.68 -7.46 1.19
CA LEU A 71 11.40 -8.13 1.46
C LEU A 71 10.27 -7.12 1.62
N LEU A 72 10.48 -6.04 2.40
CA LEU A 72 9.50 -4.97 2.58
C LEU A 72 9.13 -4.29 1.27
N PHE A 73 10.14 -3.94 0.45
CA PHE A 73 9.90 -3.31 -0.84
C PHE A 73 9.05 -4.21 -1.74
N ARG A 74 9.42 -5.49 -1.88
CA ARG A 74 8.65 -6.46 -2.68
C ARG A 74 7.24 -6.65 -2.17
N ALA A 75 7.06 -6.77 -0.85
CA ALA A 75 5.74 -6.91 -0.24
C ALA A 75 4.85 -5.70 -0.53
N ALA A 76 5.39 -4.48 -0.41
CA ALA A 76 4.67 -3.25 -0.73
C ALA A 76 4.31 -3.15 -2.22
N SER A 77 5.21 -3.55 -3.12
CA SER A 77 4.94 -3.60 -4.56
C SER A 77 3.80 -4.56 -4.89
N VAL A 78 3.80 -5.76 -4.30
CA VAL A 78 2.70 -6.73 -4.49
C VAL A 78 1.40 -6.21 -3.91
N HIS A 79 1.42 -5.62 -2.70
CA HIS A 79 0.21 -5.07 -2.08
C HIS A 79 -0.43 -3.98 -2.95
N ARG A 80 0.35 -3.00 -3.42
CA ARG A 80 -0.12 -1.91 -4.30
C ARG A 80 -0.62 -2.39 -5.66
N ALA A 81 -0.14 -3.54 -6.14
CA ALA A 81 -0.58 -4.11 -7.40
C ALA A 81 -1.98 -4.77 -7.30
N HIS A 82 -2.43 -5.12 -6.10
CA HIS A 82 -3.67 -5.90 -5.91
C HIS A 82 -4.71 -5.21 -5.01
N TRP A 83 -4.32 -4.20 -4.23
CA TRP A 83 -5.18 -3.52 -3.26
C TRP A 83 -5.00 -2.01 -3.36
N ASP A 84 -6.04 -1.25 -3.01
CA ASP A 84 -5.91 0.20 -2.83
C ASP A 84 -5.00 0.48 -1.62
N PRO A 85 -3.83 1.10 -1.80
CA PRO A 85 -2.91 1.37 -0.70
C PRO A 85 -3.44 2.39 0.33
N LEU A 86 -4.55 3.07 0.04
CA LEU A 86 -5.21 4.02 0.94
C LEU A 86 -6.40 3.40 1.69
N GLU A 87 -6.78 2.16 1.36
CA GLU A 87 -7.88 1.46 2.01
C GLU A 87 -7.37 0.51 3.10
N VAL A 88 -8.09 0.45 4.23
CA VAL A 88 -7.82 -0.51 5.31
C VAL A 88 -9.11 -1.18 5.73
N GLN A 89 -9.10 -2.51 5.82
CA GLN A 89 -10.23 -3.30 6.28
C GLN A 89 -10.43 -3.13 7.80
N ARG A 90 -11.69 -2.94 8.22
CA ARG A 90 -12.05 -2.79 9.64
C ARG A 90 -12.87 -3.99 10.12
N CYS A 91 -12.36 -4.68 11.14
CA CYS A 91 -13.08 -5.71 11.89
C CYS A 91 -13.29 -5.28 13.34
N THR A 92 -14.47 -5.58 13.89
CA THR A 92 -14.71 -5.55 15.34
C THR A 92 -14.96 -6.98 15.81
N LEU A 93 -14.18 -7.43 16.80
CA LEU A 93 -14.34 -8.74 17.42
C LEU A 93 -14.83 -8.58 18.85
N LEU A 94 -15.76 -9.46 19.27
CA LEU A 94 -16.25 -9.55 20.64
C LEU A 94 -15.99 -10.96 21.17
N SER A 95 -15.37 -11.05 22.35
CA SER A 95 -15.21 -12.31 23.07
C SER A 95 -16.51 -12.63 23.82
N ILE A 96 -17.35 -13.49 23.24
CA ILE A 96 -18.64 -13.89 23.85
C ILE A 96 -18.45 -14.63 25.18
N LYS A 97 -17.34 -15.36 25.32
CA LYS A 97 -16.91 -16.01 26.54
C LYS A 97 -15.41 -15.86 26.68
N THR A 98 -14.98 -15.32 27.82
CA THR A 98 -13.58 -15.10 28.12
C THR A 98 -13.16 -16.01 29.27
N GLY A 99 -11.98 -16.62 29.14
CA GLY A 99 -11.38 -17.48 30.17
C GLY A 99 -11.95 -18.89 30.23
N GLY A 100 -11.47 -19.66 31.22
CA GLY A 100 -11.85 -21.07 31.39
C GLY A 100 -11.53 -22.00 30.20
N CYS A 101 -10.57 -21.65 29.34
CA CYS A 101 -10.23 -22.50 28.19
C CYS A 101 -9.41 -23.73 28.64
N THR A 102 -9.77 -24.91 28.16
CA THR A 102 -9.15 -26.21 28.54
C THR A 102 -7.86 -26.52 27.78
N GLU A 103 -7.68 -25.88 26.61
CA GLU A 103 -6.51 -26.03 25.75
C GLU A 103 -5.24 -25.48 26.41
N ASP A 104 -4.07 -26.05 26.09
CA ASP A 104 -2.76 -25.68 26.64
C ASP A 104 -1.94 -24.81 25.67
N CYS A 105 -2.59 -23.83 25.05
CA CYS A 105 -1.92 -22.90 24.15
C CYS A 105 -0.96 -22.01 24.94
N LYS A 106 0.36 -22.19 24.72
CA LYS A 106 1.44 -21.55 25.51
C LYS A 106 1.42 -20.01 25.52
N TYR A 107 0.79 -19.41 24.52
CA TYR A 107 0.67 -17.95 24.38
C TYR A 107 -0.72 -17.43 24.80
N CYS A 108 -1.70 -18.29 25.03
CA CYS A 108 -3.08 -17.87 25.27
C CYS A 108 -3.31 -17.57 26.75
N ALA A 109 -3.65 -16.31 27.06
CA ALA A 109 -3.94 -15.93 28.43
C ALA A 109 -5.22 -16.55 29.00
N GLN A 110 -6.11 -17.06 28.16
CA GLN A 110 -7.39 -17.64 28.57
C GLN A 110 -7.28 -19.13 28.97
N SER A 111 -6.11 -19.75 28.77
CA SER A 111 -5.87 -21.14 29.15
C SER A 111 -5.86 -21.30 30.67
N THR A 112 -6.62 -22.26 31.16
CA THR A 112 -6.62 -22.69 32.57
C THR A 112 -5.31 -23.36 33.00
N ARG A 113 -4.46 -23.76 32.03
CA ARG A 113 -3.16 -24.37 32.29
C ARG A 113 -2.10 -23.36 32.75
N HIS A 114 -2.38 -22.06 32.63
CA HIS A 114 -1.44 -20.98 32.93
C HIS A 114 -2.05 -19.99 33.92
N LYS A 115 -1.22 -19.47 34.84
CA LYS A 115 -1.66 -18.46 35.81
C LYS A 115 -1.63 -17.08 35.15
N THR A 116 -2.79 -16.58 34.76
CA THR A 116 -2.93 -15.23 34.19
C THR A 116 -3.98 -14.42 34.94
N LYS A 117 -4.20 -13.17 34.52
CA LYS A 117 -5.21 -12.28 35.10
C LYS A 117 -6.60 -12.51 34.50
N VAL A 118 -6.72 -13.37 33.50
CA VAL A 118 -7.98 -13.67 32.81
C VAL A 118 -8.65 -14.83 33.55
N LYS A 119 -9.89 -14.62 33.99
CA LYS A 119 -10.71 -15.60 34.71
C LYS A 119 -11.51 -16.43 33.71
#